data_AF-A0A6I1QZM1-F1
#
_entry.id   AF-A0A6I1QZM1-F1
#
_cell.length_a   1.000
_cell.length_b   1.000
_cell.length_c   1.000
_cell.angle_alpha   90.00
_cell.angle_beta   90.00
_cell.angle_gamma   90.00
#
_symmetry.space_group_name_H-M   'P 1'
#
loop_
_entity.id
_entity.type
_entity.pdbx_description
1 polymer ?
#
loop_
_entity_poly.entity_id
_entity_poly.type
_entity_poly.pdbx_seq_one_letter_code
_entity_poly.pdbx_strand_id
1 'polypeptide(L)'
;MTLRLGPLKLPWRGRDSRKNDPYWDFFINTAPEDLANTVTDMIRNAPEGNIFPTKADIHTPEITASHVKELAKYLGADLVGIASLPSPLPSPPGSGEGEGLEPYPFAVVCAVRAEYDPRTSPGIGGQMPVQNGLFITFVLGAWIRELGFRATAAPDLNAEKLAAAAGLGTIDADGRLVTPQYGNQVHVANIIRTDLPLAADG
;
A
#
# COMPACT_ATOMS: atom_id res chain seq x y z
N MET A 1 29.96 15.90 55.73
CA MET A 1 30.10 16.59 54.42
C MET A 1 29.07 15.96 53.48
N THR A 2 27.91 16.60 53.34
CA THR A 2 26.75 16.06 52.62
C THR A 2 26.84 16.45 51.14
N LEU A 3 27.11 15.47 50.27
CA LEU A 3 27.10 15.65 48.82
C LEU A 3 25.65 15.89 48.34
N ARG A 4 25.33 17.13 47.97
CA ARG A 4 24.11 17.45 47.23
C ARG A 4 24.25 16.92 45.80
N LEU A 5 23.61 15.80 45.50
CA LEU A 5 23.38 15.37 44.12
C LEU A 5 22.48 16.40 43.43
N GLY A 6 23.01 17.07 42.41
CA GLY A 6 22.22 17.91 41.50
C GLY A 6 21.16 17.08 40.75
N PRO A 7 20.15 17.72 40.14
CA PRO A 7 19.05 17.01 39.53
C PRO A 7 19.55 16.12 38.38
N LEU A 8 19.38 14.80 38.53
CA LEU A 8 19.55 13.80 37.49
C LEU A 8 18.62 14.14 36.32
N LYS A 9 19.17 14.72 35.25
CA LYS A 9 18.49 14.80 33.96
C LYS A 9 18.54 13.42 33.32
N LEU A 10 17.45 12.65 33.44
CA LEU A 10 17.27 11.43 32.62
C LEU A 10 17.17 11.85 31.14
N PRO A 11 18.02 11.33 30.23
CA PRO A 11 18.05 11.75 28.83
C PRO A 11 16.88 11.25 27.98
N TRP A 12 15.94 10.51 28.58
CA TRP A 12 14.87 9.80 27.87
C TRP A 12 13.48 10.41 28.06
N ARG A 13 13.35 11.56 28.75
CA ARG A 13 12.08 12.25 28.92
C ARG A 13 11.96 13.45 27.97
N GLY A 14 11.21 13.23 26.89
CA GLY A 14 10.34 14.26 26.30
C GLY A 14 11.03 15.42 25.62
N ARG A 15 11.69 15.13 24.49
CA ARG A 15 11.76 16.09 23.39
C ARG A 15 11.65 15.26 22.12
N ASP A 16 10.76 15.68 21.24
CA ASP A 16 10.57 15.13 19.90
C ASP A 16 11.92 15.23 19.16
N SER A 17 12.78 14.24 19.35
CA SER A 17 14.23 14.33 19.10
C SER A 17 14.55 14.54 17.62
N ARG A 18 13.55 14.32 16.77
CA ARG A 18 13.55 14.42 15.32
C ARG A 18 13.29 15.84 14.81
N LYS A 19 12.58 16.68 15.57
CA LYS A 19 12.01 17.95 15.08
C LYS A 19 13.04 19.00 14.66
N ASN A 20 14.28 18.87 15.10
CA ASN A 20 15.41 19.74 14.72
C ASN A 20 16.66 18.93 14.36
N ASP A 21 16.50 17.67 13.97
CA ASP A 21 17.62 16.84 13.53
C ASP A 21 17.82 17.02 12.01
N PRO A 22 18.94 17.64 11.56
CA PRO A 22 19.17 17.87 10.14
C PRO A 22 19.29 16.56 9.34
N TYR A 23 19.69 15.44 9.97
CA TYR A 23 19.69 14.14 9.29
C TYR A 23 18.28 13.61 9.09
N TRP A 24 17.40 13.79 10.09
CA TRP A 24 16.00 13.38 9.97
C TRP A 24 15.26 14.24 8.94
N ASP A 25 15.48 15.55 8.96
CA ASP A 25 14.91 16.46 7.97
C ASP A 25 15.36 16.10 6.56
N PHE A 26 16.67 15.87 6.35
CA PHE A 26 17.20 15.41 5.06
C PHE A 26 16.55 14.08 4.64
N PHE A 27 16.47 13.11 5.55
CA PHE A 27 15.89 11.80 5.30
C PHE A 27 14.41 11.87 4.88
N ILE A 28 13.61 12.75 5.49
CA ILE A 28 12.20 12.91 5.17
C ILE A 28 11.98 13.77 3.92
N ASN A 29 12.75 14.84 3.75
CA ASN A 29 12.40 15.94 2.83
C ASN A 29 13.35 16.11 1.63
N THR A 30 14.51 15.45 1.59
CA THR A 30 15.45 15.58 0.45
C THR A 30 15.30 14.41 -0.51
N ALA A 31 14.78 14.69 -1.70
CA ALA A 31 14.64 13.69 -2.76
C ALA A 31 16.01 13.09 -3.14
N PRO A 32 16.10 11.76 -3.35
CA PRO A 32 17.30 11.16 -3.93
C PRO A 32 17.59 11.73 -5.32
N GLU A 33 18.84 12.14 -5.57
CA GLU A 33 19.27 12.60 -6.89
C GLU A 33 19.37 11.44 -7.90
N ASP A 34 19.76 10.26 -7.43
CA ASP A 34 19.89 9.04 -8.21
C ASP A 34 18.83 8.02 -7.78
N LEU A 35 17.93 7.70 -8.71
CA LEU A 35 16.81 6.77 -8.49
C LEU A 35 17.28 5.33 -8.24
N ALA A 36 18.51 4.98 -8.63
CA ALA A 36 19.11 3.68 -8.29
C ALA A 36 19.27 3.47 -6.78
N ASN A 37 19.24 4.54 -5.98
CA ASN A 37 19.21 4.47 -4.52
C ASN A 37 17.80 4.24 -3.94
N THR A 38 16.79 4.03 -4.79
CA THR A 38 15.39 3.88 -4.35
C THR A 38 14.85 2.49 -4.64
N VAL A 39 14.34 1.83 -3.59
CA VAL A 39 13.64 0.55 -3.71
C VAL A 39 12.36 0.69 -4.56
N THR A 40 11.74 1.88 -4.54
CA THR A 40 10.55 2.16 -5.34
C THR A 40 10.78 2.00 -6.83
N ASP A 41 11.91 2.50 -7.36
CA ASP A 41 12.19 2.41 -8.80
C ASP A 41 12.45 0.96 -9.21
N MET A 42 13.21 0.22 -8.40
CA MET A 42 13.45 -1.21 -8.59
C MET A 42 12.15 -2.02 -8.69
N ILE A 43 11.19 -1.82 -7.77
CA ILE A 43 9.92 -2.57 -7.79
C ILE A 43 9.03 -2.12 -8.95
N ARG A 44 8.94 -0.83 -9.25
CA ARG A 44 8.10 -0.31 -10.35
C ARG A 44 8.54 -0.80 -11.73
N ASN A 45 9.84 -1.01 -11.91
CA ASN A 45 10.42 -1.51 -13.15
C ASN A 45 10.54 -3.05 -13.19
N ALA A 46 10.16 -3.75 -12.12
CA ALA A 46 10.15 -5.20 -12.11
C ALA A 46 9.05 -5.72 -13.06
N PRO A 47 9.36 -6.71 -13.92
CA PRO A 47 8.35 -7.30 -14.77
C PRO A 47 7.30 -8.04 -13.95
N GLU A 48 6.06 -8.06 -14.44
CA GLU A 48 5.03 -8.89 -13.84
C GLU A 48 5.37 -10.38 -14.03
N GLY A 49 5.11 -11.19 -13.00
CA GLY A 49 5.38 -12.63 -13.04
C GLY A 49 4.33 -13.39 -13.86
N ASN A 50 4.70 -14.59 -14.32
CA ASN A 50 3.75 -15.48 -14.98
C ASN A 50 2.63 -15.94 -14.02
N ILE A 51 1.47 -16.24 -14.57
CA ILE A 51 0.39 -16.91 -13.84
C ILE A 51 0.64 -18.41 -13.85
N PHE A 52 0.51 -19.06 -12.69
CA PHE A 52 0.67 -20.51 -12.61
C PHE A 52 -0.41 -21.20 -13.45
N PRO A 53 -0.07 -22.18 -14.30
CA PRO A 53 -0.98 -22.69 -15.33
C PRO A 53 -2.16 -23.51 -14.76
N THR A 54 -2.11 -23.89 -13.49
CA THR A 54 -3.15 -24.66 -12.82
C THR A 54 -3.71 -23.87 -11.65
N LYS A 55 -5.04 -23.74 -11.58
CA LYS A 55 -5.68 -23.07 -10.44
C LYS A 55 -5.58 -23.95 -9.21
N ALA A 56 -5.14 -23.36 -8.10
CA ALA A 56 -5.20 -23.98 -6.79
C ALA A 56 -6.65 -24.23 -6.38
N ASP A 57 -6.86 -25.23 -5.53
CA ASP A 57 -8.13 -25.41 -4.84
C ASP A 57 -8.26 -24.33 -3.76
N ILE A 58 -9.29 -23.49 -3.87
CA ILE A 58 -9.52 -22.35 -2.99
C ILE A 58 -10.82 -22.53 -2.21
N HIS A 59 -10.90 -21.89 -1.05
CA HIS A 59 -12.11 -21.85 -0.26
C HIS A 59 -13.18 -20.96 -0.91
N THR A 60 -14.33 -20.82 -0.24
CA THR A 60 -15.38 -19.89 -0.68
C THR A 60 -14.84 -18.45 -0.78
N PRO A 61 -15.47 -17.58 -1.59
CA PRO A 61 -15.01 -16.19 -1.77
C PRO A 61 -14.82 -15.42 -0.45
N GLU A 62 -15.63 -15.70 0.57
CA GLU A 62 -15.55 -15.07 1.89
C GLU A 62 -14.30 -15.48 2.67
N ILE A 63 -13.99 -16.78 2.69
CA ILE A 63 -12.81 -17.32 3.39
C ILE A 63 -11.55 -16.88 2.64
N THR A 64 -11.55 -16.98 1.31
CA THR A 64 -10.43 -16.54 0.47
C THR A 64 -10.16 -15.04 0.64
N ALA A 65 -11.20 -14.21 0.71
CA ALA A 65 -11.08 -12.79 1.03
C ALA A 65 -10.48 -12.53 2.41
N SER A 66 -10.83 -13.32 3.43
CA SER A 66 -10.21 -13.24 4.75
C SER A 66 -8.71 -13.50 4.68
N HIS A 67 -8.29 -14.55 3.97
CA HIS A 67 -6.86 -14.89 3.82
C HIS A 67 -6.07 -13.84 3.04
N VAL A 68 -6.65 -13.27 1.96
CA VAL A 68 -6.03 -12.14 1.23
C VAL A 68 -5.76 -10.97 2.18
N LYS A 69 -6.73 -10.62 3.02
CA LYS A 69 -6.60 -9.52 3.99
C LYS A 69 -5.60 -9.83 5.09
N GLU A 70 -5.58 -11.05 5.61
CA GLU A 70 -4.62 -11.52 6.60
C GLU A 70 -3.19 -11.47 6.06
N LEU A 71 -2.97 -11.95 4.84
CA LEU A 71 -1.66 -11.93 4.19
C LEU A 71 -1.20 -10.49 3.92
N ALA A 72 -2.08 -9.62 3.41
CA ALA A 72 -1.76 -8.21 3.22
C ALA A 72 -1.35 -7.51 4.53
N LYS A 73 -2.07 -7.79 5.63
CA LYS A 73 -1.72 -7.29 6.97
C LYS A 73 -0.40 -7.86 7.48
N TYR A 74 -0.15 -9.14 7.26
CA TYR A 74 1.13 -9.78 7.59
C TYR A 74 2.31 -9.11 6.86
N LEU A 75 2.10 -8.69 5.61
CA LEU A 75 3.10 -7.97 4.81
C LEU A 75 3.27 -6.49 5.21
N GLY A 76 2.43 -5.97 6.12
CA GLY A 76 2.55 -4.63 6.67
C GLY A 76 1.47 -3.63 6.24
N ALA A 77 0.37 -4.07 5.62
CA ALA A 77 -0.78 -3.20 5.39
C ALA A 77 -1.50 -2.89 6.72
N ASP A 78 -1.78 -1.61 6.97
CA ASP A 78 -2.56 -1.20 8.14
C ASP A 78 -4.06 -1.36 7.91
N LEU A 79 -4.52 -1.13 6.67
CA LEU A 79 -5.90 -1.31 6.24
C LEU A 79 -5.95 -2.10 4.93
N VAL A 80 -6.93 -2.99 4.81
CA VAL A 80 -7.14 -3.81 3.60
C VAL A 80 -8.63 -3.96 3.36
N GLY A 81 -9.03 -3.71 2.13
CA GLY A 81 -10.42 -3.85 1.68
C GLY A 81 -10.48 -4.39 0.27
N ILE A 82 -11.63 -4.93 -0.10
CA ILE A 82 -11.88 -5.50 -1.42
C ILE A 82 -13.09 -4.80 -2.03
N ALA A 83 -12.92 -4.19 -3.19
CA ALA A 83 -14.01 -3.61 -3.97
C ALA A 83 -14.37 -4.53 -5.14
N SER A 84 -15.67 -4.63 -5.42
CA SER A 84 -16.15 -5.16 -6.70
C SER A 84 -15.91 -4.11 -7.79
N LEU A 85 -15.42 -4.53 -8.95
CA LEU A 85 -15.21 -3.67 -10.10
C LEU A 85 -16.33 -3.88 -11.12
N PRO A 86 -17.05 -2.81 -11.53
CA PRO A 86 -17.99 -2.92 -12.62
C PRO A 86 -17.24 -3.20 -13.94
N SER A 87 -17.74 -4.15 -14.72
CA SER A 87 -17.31 -4.37 -16.11
C SER A 87 -17.72 -3.15 -16.95
N PRO A 88 -16.83 -2.44 -17.70
CA PRO A 88 -15.49 -2.80 -18.17
C PRO A 88 -14.47 -1.67 -17.89
N LEU A 89 -13.92 -1.58 -16.67
CA LEU A 89 -12.81 -0.65 -16.46
C LEU A 89 -11.62 -1.06 -17.32
N PRO A 90 -11.03 -0.15 -18.13
CA PRO A 90 -9.91 -0.48 -18.98
C PRO A 90 -8.74 -0.98 -18.14
N SER A 91 -8.11 -2.06 -18.60
CA SER A 91 -6.90 -2.61 -17.98
C SER A 91 -5.81 -1.54 -17.85
N PRO A 92 -5.02 -1.56 -16.76
CA PRO A 92 -3.94 -0.59 -16.61
C PRO A 92 -2.94 -0.72 -17.77
N PRO A 93 -2.39 0.38 -18.30
CA PRO A 93 -1.38 0.31 -19.35
C PRO A 93 -0.15 -0.47 -18.84
N GLY A 94 0.32 -1.43 -19.64
CA GLY A 94 1.48 -2.26 -19.30
C GLY A 94 1.15 -3.56 -18.54
N SER A 95 -0.13 -3.88 -18.29
CA SER A 95 -0.54 -5.16 -17.67
C SER A 95 -0.27 -6.41 -18.54
N GLY A 96 0.32 -6.25 -19.73
CA GLY A 96 0.50 -7.33 -20.69
C GLY A 96 -0.82 -7.85 -21.30
N GLU A 97 -1.95 -7.22 -20.97
CA GLU A 97 -3.26 -7.63 -21.45
C GLU A 97 -3.52 -7.06 -22.86
N GLY A 98 -3.63 -7.97 -23.84
CA GLY A 98 -4.08 -7.63 -25.19
C GLY A 98 -5.57 -7.33 -25.27
N GLU A 99 -6.01 -6.76 -26.39
CA GLU A 99 -7.44 -6.62 -26.70
C GLU A 99 -8.14 -7.99 -26.57
N GLY A 100 -9.21 -8.08 -25.76
CA GLY A 100 -10.08 -9.26 -25.67
C GLY A 100 -10.00 -10.09 -24.37
N LEU A 101 -9.26 -9.66 -23.34
CA LEU A 101 -9.33 -10.29 -22.02
C LEU A 101 -10.52 -9.77 -21.19
N GLU A 102 -11.16 -10.67 -20.44
CA GLU A 102 -12.27 -10.33 -19.54
C GLU A 102 -11.81 -9.33 -18.46
N PRO A 103 -12.60 -8.29 -18.15
CA PRO A 103 -12.28 -7.33 -17.10
C PRO A 103 -12.05 -8.00 -15.74
N TYR A 104 -11.18 -7.40 -14.93
CA TYR A 104 -10.98 -7.86 -13.55
C TYR A 104 -12.23 -7.58 -12.71
N PRO A 105 -12.82 -8.59 -12.05
CA PRO A 105 -14.01 -8.42 -11.21
C PRO A 105 -13.71 -7.78 -9.84
N PHE A 106 -12.46 -7.82 -9.35
CA PHE A 106 -12.13 -7.35 -8.01
C PHE A 106 -10.91 -6.44 -7.99
N ALA A 107 -10.93 -5.48 -7.07
CA ALA A 107 -9.78 -4.68 -6.65
C ALA A 107 -9.49 -4.95 -5.17
N VAL A 108 -8.28 -5.43 -4.87
CA VAL A 108 -7.75 -5.48 -3.51
C VAL A 108 -7.01 -4.18 -3.26
N VAL A 109 -7.44 -3.46 -2.22
CA VAL A 109 -6.92 -2.15 -1.83
C VAL A 109 -6.21 -2.28 -0.50
N CYS A 110 -4.93 -1.90 -0.47
CA CYS A 110 -4.13 -1.83 0.74
C CYS A 110 -3.81 -0.36 1.05
N ALA A 111 -3.88 0.03 2.32
CA ALA A 111 -3.39 1.32 2.77
C ALA A 111 -2.39 1.15 3.91
N VAL A 112 -1.34 1.96 3.88
CA VAL A 112 -0.25 2.00 4.87
C VAL A 112 -0.31 3.33 5.59
N ARG A 113 -0.16 3.34 6.91
CA ARG A 113 -0.12 4.56 7.71
C ARG A 113 1.07 5.42 7.29
N ALA A 114 0.81 6.72 7.10
CA ALA A 114 1.78 7.69 6.63
C ALA A 114 1.92 8.81 7.68
N GLU A 115 2.97 8.75 8.50
CA GLU A 115 3.30 9.82 9.45
C GLU A 115 3.69 11.11 8.72
N TYR A 116 4.37 10.96 7.58
CA TYR A 116 4.69 12.02 6.63
C TYR A 116 3.92 11.76 5.34
N ASP A 117 3.32 12.81 4.76
CA ASP A 117 2.63 12.71 3.47
C ASP A 117 3.67 12.56 2.35
N PRO A 118 3.71 11.42 1.64
CA PRO A 118 4.68 11.20 0.57
C PRO A 118 4.57 12.21 -0.58
N ARG A 119 3.45 12.95 -0.69
CA ARG A 119 3.25 13.99 -1.73
C ARG A 119 4.05 15.26 -1.44
N THR A 120 4.35 15.52 -0.16
CA THR A 120 5.08 16.73 0.27
C THR A 120 6.41 16.40 0.95
N SER A 121 6.70 15.12 1.20
CA SER A 121 7.95 14.65 1.81
C SER A 121 8.69 13.70 0.85
N PRO A 122 9.51 14.25 -0.07
CA PRO A 122 10.07 13.47 -1.18
C PRO A 122 11.32 12.65 -0.82
N GLY A 123 11.85 12.77 0.40
CA GLY A 123 13.01 12.01 0.83
C GLY A 123 12.71 10.54 1.09
N ILE A 124 13.76 9.72 1.20
CA ILE A 124 13.65 8.26 1.37
C ILE A 124 12.71 7.90 2.52
N GLY A 125 12.81 8.61 3.64
CA GLY A 125 11.96 8.42 4.81
C GLY A 125 10.51 8.87 4.60
N GLY A 126 10.30 9.96 3.87
CA GLY A 126 8.96 10.45 3.50
C GLY A 126 8.25 9.51 2.52
N GLN A 127 9.00 8.79 1.69
CA GLN A 127 8.50 7.80 0.75
C GLN A 127 8.31 6.40 1.35
N MET A 128 8.59 6.18 2.65
CA MET A 128 8.44 4.86 3.29
C MET A 128 7.05 4.23 3.12
N PRO A 129 5.92 4.96 3.26
CA PRO A 129 4.59 4.39 3.01
C PRO A 129 4.42 3.87 1.57
N VAL A 130 5.02 4.56 0.59
CA VAL A 130 5.00 4.16 -0.83
C VAL A 130 5.84 2.90 -1.04
N GLN A 131 7.03 2.83 -0.45
CA GLN A 131 7.90 1.65 -0.50
C GLN A 131 7.19 0.42 0.08
N ASN A 132 6.59 0.57 1.26
CA ASN A 132 5.83 -0.50 1.91
C ASN A 132 4.63 -0.93 1.05
N GLY A 133 3.86 0.02 0.52
CA GLY A 133 2.72 -0.26 -0.35
C GLY A 133 3.12 -1.04 -1.61
N LEU A 134 4.23 -0.66 -2.25
CA LEU A 134 4.77 -1.39 -3.41
C LEU A 134 5.20 -2.81 -3.04
N PHE A 135 5.92 -2.99 -1.93
CA PHE A 135 6.30 -4.31 -1.45
C PHE A 135 5.09 -5.22 -1.18
N ILE A 136 4.11 -4.73 -0.43
CA ILE A 136 2.88 -5.46 -0.10
C ILE A 136 2.16 -5.91 -1.37
N THR A 137 1.92 -4.98 -2.29
CA THR A 137 1.11 -5.24 -3.48
C THR A 137 1.83 -6.11 -4.50
N PHE A 138 3.16 -5.98 -4.62
CA PHE A 138 3.99 -6.86 -5.43
C PHE A 138 3.92 -8.31 -4.94
N VAL A 139 4.19 -8.53 -3.64
CA VAL A 139 4.24 -9.87 -3.05
C VAL A 139 2.84 -10.52 -3.06
N LEU A 140 1.81 -9.76 -2.69
CA LEU A 140 0.44 -10.27 -2.69
C LEU A 140 -0.05 -10.60 -4.10
N GLY A 141 0.22 -9.73 -5.08
CA GLY A 141 -0.10 -10.00 -6.48
C GLY A 141 0.63 -11.24 -7.02
N ALA A 142 1.91 -11.43 -6.65
CA ALA A 142 2.66 -12.62 -7.00
C ALA A 142 2.03 -13.89 -6.41
N TRP A 143 1.65 -13.86 -5.14
CA TRP A 143 0.97 -14.99 -4.50
C TRP A 143 -0.34 -15.36 -5.21
N ILE A 144 -1.16 -14.37 -5.60
CA ILE A 144 -2.39 -14.63 -6.36
C ILE A 144 -2.09 -15.30 -7.71
N ARG A 145 -1.03 -14.86 -8.41
CA ARG A 145 -0.57 -15.48 -9.66
C ARG A 145 -0.08 -16.92 -9.46
N GLU A 146 0.59 -17.21 -8.34
CA GLU A 146 1.01 -18.57 -7.96
C GLU A 146 -0.20 -19.49 -7.64
N LEU A 147 -1.34 -18.94 -7.23
CA LEU A 147 -2.60 -19.70 -7.12
C LEU A 147 -3.27 -19.97 -8.48
N GLY A 148 -2.72 -19.44 -9.58
CA GLY A 148 -3.25 -19.58 -10.94
C GLY A 148 -4.34 -18.59 -11.32
N PHE A 149 -4.43 -17.45 -10.61
CA PHE A 149 -5.38 -16.37 -10.91
C PHE A 149 -4.63 -15.15 -11.46
N ARG A 150 -5.28 -14.37 -12.33
CA ARG A 150 -4.71 -13.14 -12.86
C ARG A 150 -4.63 -12.12 -11.72
N ALA A 151 -3.50 -11.44 -11.58
CA ALA A 151 -3.38 -10.31 -10.67
C ALA A 151 -2.35 -9.31 -11.18
N THR A 152 -2.75 -8.06 -11.35
CA THR A 152 -1.86 -6.95 -11.73
C THR A 152 -1.93 -5.84 -10.68
N ALA A 153 -0.77 -5.30 -10.30
CA ALA A 153 -0.65 -4.27 -9.28
C ALA A 153 -0.09 -2.98 -9.91
N ALA A 154 -0.94 -1.97 -10.06
CA ALA A 154 -0.57 -0.74 -10.76
C ALA A 154 -1.07 0.51 -10.02
N PRO A 155 -0.45 1.68 -10.26
CA PRO A 155 -1.04 2.96 -9.87
C PRO A 155 -2.42 3.12 -10.51
N ASP A 156 -3.39 3.65 -9.76
CA ASP A 156 -4.74 3.90 -10.24
C ASP A 156 -5.18 5.33 -9.88
N LEU A 157 -5.68 6.08 -10.86
CA LEU A 157 -6.17 7.45 -10.66
C LEU A 157 -7.40 7.49 -9.73
N ASN A 158 -8.12 6.38 -9.59
CA ASN A 158 -9.26 6.23 -8.71
C ASN A 158 -8.91 5.49 -7.41
N ALA A 159 -7.64 5.31 -7.06
CA ALA A 159 -7.22 4.52 -5.89
C ALA A 159 -7.93 4.94 -4.58
N GLU A 160 -8.02 6.25 -4.32
CA GLU A 160 -8.72 6.80 -3.14
C GLU A 160 -10.22 6.41 -3.16
N LYS A 161 -10.89 6.56 -4.30
CA LYS A 161 -12.31 6.19 -4.47
C LYS A 161 -12.54 4.69 -4.35
N LEU A 162 -11.62 3.87 -4.87
CA LEU A 162 -11.66 2.42 -4.72
C LEU A 162 -11.44 2.01 -3.27
N ALA A 163 -10.58 2.70 -2.52
CA ALA A 163 -10.42 2.48 -1.08
C ALA A 163 -11.72 2.75 -0.32
N ALA A 164 -12.41 3.85 -0.65
CA ALA A 164 -13.73 4.14 -0.07
C ALA A 164 -14.77 3.07 -0.46
N ALA A 165 -14.82 2.65 -1.73
CA ALA A 165 -15.69 1.57 -2.22
C ALA A 165 -15.32 0.20 -1.63
N ALA A 166 -14.10 0.02 -1.15
CA ALA A 166 -13.64 -1.16 -0.43
C ALA A 166 -13.89 -1.05 1.09
N GLY A 167 -14.67 -0.07 1.55
CA GLY A 167 -15.05 0.11 2.94
C GLY A 167 -13.95 0.67 3.85
N LEU A 168 -12.86 1.23 3.31
CA LEU A 168 -11.75 1.74 4.12
C LEU A 168 -11.99 3.14 4.74
N GLY A 169 -13.00 3.86 4.26
CA GLY A 169 -13.30 5.22 4.71
C GLY A 169 -14.19 5.99 3.75
N THR A 170 -14.17 7.31 3.86
CA THR A 170 -14.90 8.23 2.97
C THR A 170 -13.95 9.16 2.24
N ILE A 171 -14.44 9.84 1.20
CA ILE A 171 -13.67 10.83 0.44
C ILE A 171 -13.95 12.23 0.97
N ASP A 172 -12.90 13.02 1.22
CA ASP A 172 -13.03 14.43 1.56
C ASP A 172 -13.24 15.33 0.32
N ALA A 173 -13.37 16.64 0.55
CA ALA A 173 -13.61 17.62 -0.52
C ALA A 173 -12.45 17.68 -1.54
N ASP A 174 -11.24 17.29 -1.16
CA ASP A 174 -10.04 17.28 -1.99
C ASP A 174 -9.82 15.94 -2.70
N GLY A 175 -10.73 14.98 -2.52
CA GLY A 175 -10.63 13.66 -3.14
C GLY A 175 -9.74 12.67 -2.38
N ARG A 176 -9.33 12.97 -1.14
CA ARG A 176 -8.49 12.08 -0.33
C ARG A 176 -9.34 11.13 0.50
N LEU A 177 -8.85 9.90 0.70
CA LEU A 177 -9.44 8.98 1.67
C LEU A 177 -9.24 9.51 3.10
N VAL A 178 -10.34 9.51 3.84
CA VAL A 178 -10.38 9.74 5.28
C VAL A 178 -10.84 8.45 5.95
N THR A 179 -9.90 7.82 6.64
CA THR A 179 -10.12 6.54 7.33
C THR A 179 -10.61 6.80 8.76
N PRO A 180 -11.46 5.94 9.35
CA PRO A 180 -11.87 6.08 10.75
C PRO A 180 -10.70 6.01 11.74
N GLN A 181 -9.68 5.20 11.45
CA GLN A 181 -8.58 4.91 12.37
C GLN A 181 -7.44 5.94 12.29
N TYR A 182 -7.15 6.46 11.10
CA TYR A 182 -5.96 7.28 10.85
C TYR A 182 -6.26 8.61 10.16
N GLY A 183 -7.54 8.95 9.95
CA GLY A 183 -7.91 10.11 9.15
C GLY A 183 -7.31 10.03 7.75
N ASN A 184 -6.72 11.13 7.28
CA ASN A 184 -6.05 11.23 5.99
C ASN A 184 -4.55 10.88 6.02
N GLN A 185 -4.05 10.36 7.15
CA GLN A 185 -2.64 9.99 7.35
C GLN A 185 -2.35 8.56 6.88
N VAL A 186 -2.78 8.25 5.66
CA VAL A 186 -2.53 6.98 5.00
C VAL A 186 -2.08 7.19 3.57
N HIS A 187 -1.30 6.24 3.07
CA HIS A 187 -1.00 6.09 1.67
C HIS A 187 -1.77 4.88 1.14
N VAL A 188 -2.68 5.10 0.18
CA VAL A 188 -3.30 4.02 -0.59
C VAL A 188 -2.26 3.49 -1.58
N ALA A 189 -1.91 2.22 -1.46
CA ALA A 189 -0.94 1.56 -2.31
C ALA A 189 -1.48 1.36 -3.74
N ASN A 190 -0.64 0.80 -4.63
CA ASN A 190 -1.08 0.34 -5.94
C ASN A 190 -2.30 -0.60 -5.80
N ILE A 191 -3.23 -0.50 -6.74
CA ILE A 191 -4.43 -1.34 -6.71
C ILE A 191 -4.09 -2.68 -7.35
N ILE A 192 -4.38 -3.77 -6.64
CA ILE A 192 -4.28 -5.12 -7.21
C ILE A 192 -5.64 -5.44 -7.85
N ARG A 193 -5.67 -5.52 -9.18
CA ARG A 193 -6.85 -6.00 -9.91
C ARG A 193 -6.71 -7.50 -10.14
N THR A 194 -7.74 -8.28 -9.85
CA THR A 194 -7.66 -9.75 -9.90
C THR A 194 -8.97 -10.43 -10.28
N ASP A 195 -8.86 -11.63 -10.87
CA ASP A 195 -9.97 -12.55 -11.11
C ASP A 195 -10.05 -13.69 -10.06
N LEU A 196 -9.26 -13.61 -8.99
CA LEU A 196 -9.43 -14.44 -7.80
C LEU A 196 -10.85 -14.20 -7.24
N PRO A 197 -11.68 -15.24 -7.07
CA PRO A 197 -13.02 -15.09 -6.50
C PRO A 197 -12.96 -14.59 -5.05
N LEU A 198 -13.50 -13.40 -4.81
CA LEU A 198 -13.45 -12.73 -3.51
C LEU A 198 -14.81 -12.15 -3.13
N ALA A 199 -15.12 -12.15 -1.83
CA ALA A 199 -16.22 -11.34 -1.31
C ALA A 199 -15.78 -9.88 -1.17
N ALA A 200 -16.55 -8.93 -1.74
CA ALA A 200 -16.32 -7.50 -1.62
C ALA A 200 -16.84 -6.94 -0.28
N ASP A 201 -16.28 -5.81 0.14
CA ASP A 201 -16.55 -5.17 1.43
C ASP A 201 -17.56 -4.01 1.38
N GLY A 202 -17.70 -3.35 0.23
CA GLY A 202 -18.58 -2.19 0.05
C GLY A 202 -19.73 -2.41 -0.93
#